data_AF-A0A955QEK7-F1
#
_entry.id   AF-A0A955QEK7-F1
#
_cell.length_a   1.000
_cell.length_b   1.000
_cell.length_c   1.000
_cell.angle_alpha   90.00
_cell.angle_beta   90.00
_cell.angle_gamma   90.00
#
_symmetry.space_group_name_H-M   'P 1'
#
loop_
_entity.id
_entity.type
_entity.pdbx_description
1 polymer ?
#
loop_
_entity_poly.entity_id
_entity_poly.type
_entity_poly.pdbx_seq_one_letter_code
_entity_poly.pdbx_strand_id
1 'polypeptide(L)'
;MPGLMDRVTLNFTSTILYPSAGMPYQPIENYGLIGNMQTTALVGMNGSLDWFCYPYFDSPSVFGAILDDTKGGRFQISPIPDGIKSKQYYWPDTNVLVTRFHTSAGVGRVIDFMPVGIRSSDCIRYGLIRRVQAIRGTMAFRVECRPAFDYGRQSHQLT
;
A
#
# COMPACT_ATOMS: atom_id res chain seq x y z
N MET A 1 1.29 25.78 -59.25
CA MET A 1 -0.02 25.16 -59.50
C MET A 1 0.04 23.70 -59.02
N PRO A 2 -0.89 23.23 -58.15
CA PRO A 2 -0.73 22.03 -57.31
C PRO A 2 -1.48 20.77 -57.82
N GLY A 3 -1.17 19.60 -57.24
CA GLY A 3 -2.00 18.38 -57.21
C GLY A 3 -1.21 17.07 -57.43
N LEU A 4 -0.77 16.35 -56.38
CA LEU A 4 -1.41 15.16 -55.76
C LEU A 4 -1.20 13.89 -56.63
N MET A 5 -0.63 12.75 -56.21
CA MET A 5 -0.51 12.07 -54.92
C MET A 5 0.56 10.97 -55.10
N ASP A 6 1.48 10.78 -54.15
CA ASP A 6 1.96 9.43 -53.82
C ASP A 6 2.48 9.37 -52.38
N ARG A 7 2.20 8.23 -51.76
CA ARG A 7 2.09 8.03 -50.31
C ARG A 7 3.43 7.86 -49.58
N VAL A 8 3.50 8.49 -48.41
CA VAL A 8 3.94 7.97 -47.09
C VAL A 8 5.34 7.36 -46.99
N THR A 9 6.22 7.97 -46.17
CA THR A 9 6.67 7.42 -44.86
C THR A 9 7.42 8.52 -44.11
N LEU A 10 6.83 9.03 -43.01
CA LEU A 10 7.53 9.91 -42.07
C LEU A 10 8.01 9.07 -40.89
N ASN A 11 9.32 8.84 -40.82
CA ASN A 11 9.96 8.27 -39.64
C ASN A 11 10.00 9.33 -38.54
N PHE A 12 9.02 9.31 -37.64
CA PHE A 12 9.14 9.98 -36.35
C PHE A 12 9.69 8.99 -35.33
N THR A 13 10.99 9.03 -35.11
CA THR A 13 11.60 8.44 -33.91
C THR A 13 11.24 9.33 -32.72
N SER A 14 10.05 9.17 -32.16
CA SER A 14 9.80 9.67 -30.81
C SER A 14 10.38 8.66 -29.83
N THR A 15 11.58 8.93 -29.35
CA THR A 15 12.05 8.36 -28.09
C THR A 15 11.13 8.88 -27.00
N ILE A 16 10.05 8.16 -26.72
CA ILE A 16 9.35 8.29 -25.44
C ILE A 16 10.37 7.81 -24.41
N LEU A 17 11.00 8.76 -23.72
CA LEU A 17 11.67 8.51 -22.47
C LEU A 17 10.57 8.01 -21.52
N TYR A 18 10.41 6.70 -21.39
CA TYR A 18 9.76 6.14 -20.23
C TYR A 18 10.66 6.54 -19.05
N PRO A 19 10.20 7.38 -18.08
CA PRO A 19 10.83 7.32 -16.77
C PRO A 19 10.79 5.86 -16.36
N SER A 20 11.82 5.31 -15.73
CA SER A 20 11.85 3.90 -15.34
C SER A 20 10.62 3.58 -14.47
N ALA A 21 9.53 3.20 -15.11
CA ALA A 21 8.24 3.01 -14.50
C ALA A 21 8.31 1.60 -13.92
N GLY A 22 8.79 1.52 -12.68
CA GLY A 22 8.58 0.34 -11.87
C GLY A 22 7.10 -0.04 -11.97
N MET A 23 6.80 -1.33 -12.09
CA MET A 23 5.43 -1.82 -12.06
C MET A 23 4.68 -1.09 -10.92
N PRO A 24 3.54 -0.42 -11.20
CA PRO A 24 2.79 0.27 -10.16
C PRO A 24 2.33 -0.70 -9.06
N TYR A 25 2.19 -1.97 -9.43
CA TYR A 25 1.83 -3.07 -8.54
C TYR A 25 3.06 -3.81 -8.04
N GLN A 26 3.04 -4.22 -6.78
CA GLN A 26 4.02 -5.17 -6.27
C GLN A 26 3.64 -6.60 -6.68
N PRO A 27 4.62 -7.49 -6.89
CA PRO A 27 4.38 -8.92 -6.92
C PRO A 27 3.52 -9.39 -5.75
N ILE A 28 2.60 -10.33 -5.97
CA ILE A 28 1.67 -10.78 -4.92
C ILE A 28 2.41 -11.37 -3.70
N GLU A 29 3.57 -11.99 -3.93
CA GLU A 29 4.46 -12.52 -2.90
C GLU A 29 5.05 -11.46 -1.96
N ASN A 30 5.00 -10.19 -2.33
CA ASN A 30 5.46 -9.08 -1.49
C ASN A 30 4.36 -8.56 -0.53
N TYR A 31 3.18 -9.19 -0.51
CA TYR A 31 2.10 -8.83 0.39
C TYR A 31 1.98 -9.82 1.57
N GLY A 32 1.90 -9.26 2.77
CA GLY A 32 1.49 -9.97 3.97
C GLY A 32 0.00 -9.78 4.23
N LEU A 33 -0.69 -10.85 4.57
CA LEU A 33 -2.10 -10.86 4.98
C LEU A 33 -2.22 -10.74 6.51
N ILE A 34 -3.00 -9.76 6.98
CA ILE A 34 -3.40 -9.64 8.39
C ILE A 34 -4.93 -9.67 8.51
N GLY A 35 -5.47 -10.15 9.63
CA GLY A 35 -6.91 -10.22 9.85
C GLY A 35 -7.31 -10.54 11.29
N ASN A 36 -8.59 -10.39 11.60
CA ASN A 36 -9.16 -10.62 12.94
C ASN A 36 -10.38 -11.55 12.95
N MET A 37 -10.44 -12.47 11.97
CA MET A 37 -11.59 -13.37 11.73
C MET A 37 -12.87 -12.69 11.23
N GLN A 38 -12.92 -11.37 11.14
CA GLN A 38 -14.06 -10.62 10.58
C GLN A 38 -13.70 -9.96 9.26
N THR A 39 -12.45 -9.49 9.13
CA THR A 39 -11.92 -8.93 7.89
C THR A 39 -10.41 -9.21 7.78
N THR A 40 -9.84 -8.84 6.63
CA THR A 40 -8.41 -8.91 6.32
C THR A 40 -7.92 -7.68 5.56
N ALA A 41 -6.62 -7.42 5.67
CA ALA A 41 -5.90 -6.45 4.85
C ALA A 41 -4.64 -7.04 4.24
N LEU A 42 -4.23 -6.52 3.07
CA LEU A 42 -2.96 -6.83 2.42
C LEU A 42 -1.97 -5.69 2.60
N VAL A 43 -0.77 -6.00 3.10
CA VAL A 43 0.29 -5.04 3.39
C VAL A 43 1.55 -5.38 2.61
N GLY A 44 1.96 -4.51 1.70
CA GLY A 44 3.15 -4.65 0.87
C GLY A 44 4.46 -4.39 1.63
N MET A 45 5.57 -4.91 1.11
CA MET A 45 6.92 -4.71 1.65
C MET A 45 7.39 -3.24 1.66
N ASN A 46 6.72 -2.36 0.91
CA ASN A 46 6.93 -0.91 0.94
C ASN A 46 6.15 -0.19 2.06
N GLY A 47 5.46 -0.94 2.94
CA GLY A 47 4.63 -0.40 4.02
C GLY A 47 3.27 0.13 3.56
N SER A 48 2.87 -0.12 2.31
CA SER A 48 1.55 0.22 1.79
C SER A 48 0.53 -0.86 2.15
N LEU A 49 -0.64 -0.46 2.61
CA LEU A 49 -1.80 -1.30 2.78
C LEU A 49 -2.74 -1.03 1.60
N ASP A 50 -2.76 -1.99 0.67
CA ASP A 50 -3.33 -1.81 -0.67
C ASP A 50 -4.69 -2.51 -0.83
N TRP A 51 -5.10 -3.29 0.16
CA TRP A 51 -6.43 -3.91 0.22
C TRP A 51 -6.96 -3.91 1.64
N PHE A 52 -8.20 -3.46 1.82
CA PHE A 52 -8.92 -3.58 3.09
C PHE A 52 -10.41 -3.33 2.90
N CYS A 53 -11.22 -4.31 3.27
CA CYS A 53 -12.66 -4.17 3.45
C CYS A 53 -12.97 -3.99 4.94
N TYR A 54 -13.97 -3.18 5.28
CA TYR A 54 -14.30 -2.97 6.69
C TYR A 54 -15.79 -2.67 6.87
N PRO A 55 -16.46 -3.25 7.89
CA PRO A 55 -15.89 -4.07 8.98
C PRO A 55 -15.76 -5.57 8.68
N TYR A 56 -16.36 -6.06 7.60
CA TYR A 56 -16.40 -7.49 7.25
C TYR A 56 -15.70 -7.79 5.92
N PHE A 57 -15.41 -9.07 5.66
CA PHE A 57 -14.83 -9.56 4.41
C PHE A 57 -15.60 -9.13 3.16
N ASP A 58 -16.93 -9.10 3.24
CA ASP A 58 -17.87 -8.76 2.17
C ASP A 58 -18.27 -7.28 2.17
N SER A 59 -17.71 -6.48 3.08
CA SER A 59 -17.97 -5.04 3.10
C SER A 59 -17.30 -4.33 1.90
N PRO A 60 -17.83 -3.18 1.47
CA PRO A 60 -17.17 -2.35 0.47
C PRO A 60 -15.72 -2.00 0.87
N SER A 61 -14.81 -1.91 -0.11
CA SER A 61 -13.41 -1.61 0.19
C SER A 61 -13.24 -0.19 0.72
N VAL A 62 -12.32 -0.01 1.67
CA VAL A 62 -11.77 1.29 2.08
C VAL A 62 -10.49 1.59 1.29
N PHE A 63 -9.70 0.55 1.01
CA PHE A 63 -8.50 0.61 0.17
C PHE A 63 -8.52 -0.56 -0.83
N GLY A 64 -8.06 -0.29 -2.05
CA GLY A 64 -8.13 -1.18 -3.19
C GLY A 64 -7.05 -0.90 -4.24
N ALA A 65 -5.92 -0.29 -3.85
CA ALA A 65 -4.78 -0.02 -4.72
C ALA A 65 -4.23 -1.26 -5.44
N ILE A 66 -4.46 -2.47 -4.90
CA ILE A 66 -4.10 -3.72 -5.59
C ILE A 66 -4.92 -3.96 -6.87
N LEU A 67 -6.12 -3.39 -6.98
CA LEU A 67 -6.99 -3.48 -8.16
C LEU A 67 -6.76 -2.32 -9.13
N ASP A 68 -6.54 -1.12 -8.60
CA ASP A 68 -6.24 0.08 -9.37
C ASP A 68 -5.32 0.98 -8.53
N ASP A 69 -4.05 1.05 -8.89
CA ASP A 69 -3.01 1.81 -8.17
C ASP A 69 -3.36 3.31 -8.03
N THR A 70 -4.10 3.85 -9.01
CA THR A 70 -4.46 5.26 -9.10
C THR A 70 -5.74 5.54 -8.31
N LYS A 71 -6.81 4.78 -8.54
CA LYS A 71 -8.15 5.05 -7.98
C LYS A 71 -8.43 4.33 -6.68
N GLY A 72 -7.82 3.16 -6.46
CA GLY A 72 -8.18 2.26 -5.37
C GLY A 72 -7.79 2.75 -3.98
N GLY A 73 -6.93 3.76 -3.87
CA GLY A 73 -6.53 4.30 -2.57
C GLY A 73 -5.68 3.32 -1.74
N ARG A 74 -4.92 3.86 -0.78
CA ARG A 74 -4.02 3.10 0.08
C ARG A 74 -3.81 3.78 1.42
N PHE A 75 -3.30 3.01 2.37
CA PHE A 75 -2.68 3.57 3.56
C PHE A 75 -1.21 3.17 3.58
N GLN A 76 -0.29 4.11 3.39
CA GLN A 76 1.14 3.83 3.35
C GLN A 76 1.88 4.48 4.51
N ILE A 77 2.74 3.68 5.15
CA ILE A 77 3.73 4.17 6.12
C ILE A 77 5.09 3.66 5.66
N SER A 78 5.94 4.59 5.20
CA SER A 78 7.23 4.24 4.60
C SER A 78 8.34 5.19 5.05
N PRO A 79 9.61 4.75 5.11
CA PRO A 79 10.73 5.64 5.33
C PRO A 79 10.88 6.68 4.21
N ILE A 80 11.41 7.86 4.54
CA ILE A 80 11.70 8.93 3.57
C ILE A 80 13.01 8.73 2.77
N PRO A 81 14.12 8.21 3.33
CA PRO A 81 15.41 8.15 2.60
C PRO A 81 15.41 7.19 1.40
N ASP A 82 16.34 7.38 0.46
CA ASP A 82 16.57 6.46 -0.66
C ASP A 82 17.28 5.16 -0.26
N GLY A 83 17.25 4.16 -1.14
CA GLY A 83 18.02 2.91 -0.98
C GLY A 83 17.47 1.98 0.10
N ILE A 84 16.18 2.08 0.40
CA ILE A 84 15.52 1.28 1.45
C ILE A 84 15.56 -0.19 1.06
N LYS A 85 16.10 -1.03 1.96
CA LYS A 85 15.90 -2.48 1.91
C LYS A 85 14.84 -2.86 2.92
N SER A 86 13.76 -3.49 2.46
CA SER A 86 12.71 -4.00 3.34
C SER A 86 12.80 -5.51 3.50
N LYS A 87 12.39 -5.99 4.68
CA LYS A 87 12.11 -7.40 4.95
C LYS A 87 10.81 -7.49 5.70
N GLN A 88 9.99 -8.46 5.35
CA GLN A 88 8.72 -8.70 5.98
C GLN A 88 8.71 -10.10 6.59
N TYR A 89 8.13 -10.24 7.78
CA TYR A 89 7.94 -11.52 8.46
C TYR A 89 6.79 -11.40 9.46
N TYR A 90 6.16 -12.52 9.77
CA TYR A 90 5.23 -12.60 10.89
C TYR A 90 6.00 -12.79 12.19
N TRP A 91 5.54 -12.13 13.24
CA TRP A 91 6.03 -12.42 14.59
C TRP A 91 5.68 -13.88 14.92
N PRO A 92 6.62 -14.70 15.46
CA PRO A 92 6.42 -16.13 15.63
C PRO A 92 5.09 -16.47 16.31
N ASP A 93 4.40 -17.47 15.78
CA ASP A 93 3.12 -17.99 16.27
C ASP A 93 1.97 -16.96 16.37
N THR A 94 2.02 -15.89 15.57
CA THR A 94 0.97 -14.86 15.54
C THR A 94 0.64 -14.39 14.13
N ASN A 95 -0.52 -13.73 13.96
CA ASN A 95 -0.86 -12.97 12.76
C ASN A 95 -0.43 -11.48 12.88
N VAL A 96 0.68 -11.21 13.56
CA VAL A 96 1.27 -9.87 13.65
C VAL A 96 2.35 -9.73 12.59
N LEU A 97 2.14 -8.86 11.62
CA LEU A 97 3.06 -8.63 10.52
C LEU A 97 4.08 -7.55 10.89
N VAL A 98 5.36 -7.81 10.62
CA VAL A 98 6.44 -6.85 10.83
C VAL A 98 7.13 -6.56 9.51
N THR A 99 7.04 -5.31 9.06
CA THR A 99 7.81 -4.79 7.93
C THR A 99 8.98 -3.98 8.47
N ARG A 100 10.20 -4.50 8.32
CA ARG A 100 11.44 -3.85 8.76
C ARG A 100 12.11 -3.16 7.58
N PHE A 101 12.49 -1.91 7.79
CA PHE A 101 13.20 -1.09 6.82
C PHE A 101 14.62 -0.82 7.29
N HIS A 102 15.57 -0.96 6.36
CA HIS A 102 16.99 -0.70 6.57
C HIS A 102 17.44 0.45 5.68
N THR A 103 18.08 1.45 6.29
CA THR A 103 18.75 2.56 5.61
C THR A 103 20.16 2.75 6.18
N SER A 104 20.96 3.63 5.57
CA SER A 104 22.26 4.02 6.13
C SER A 104 22.13 4.74 7.48
N ALA A 105 21.03 5.47 7.69
CA ALA A 105 20.77 6.24 8.91
C ALA A 105 20.23 5.39 10.08
N GLY A 106 19.60 4.25 9.80
CA GLY A 106 18.98 3.46 10.87
C GLY A 106 18.19 2.24 10.41
N VAL A 107 17.53 1.63 11.40
CA VAL A 107 16.59 0.53 11.21
C VAL A 107 15.28 0.90 11.86
N GLY A 108 14.21 0.85 11.08
CA GLY A 108 12.85 1.13 11.52
C GLY A 108 11.95 -0.04 11.18
N ARG A 109 10.78 -0.12 11.83
CA ARG A 109 9.77 -1.11 11.48
C ARG A 109 8.37 -0.54 11.62
N VAL A 110 7.47 -1.08 10.80
CA VAL A 110 6.03 -0.96 10.95
C VAL A 110 5.51 -2.33 11.37
N ILE A 111 4.68 -2.35 12.41
CA ILE A 111 4.04 -3.55 12.93
C ILE A 111 2.55 -3.40 12.64
N ASP A 112 2.00 -4.29 11.82
CA ASP A 112 0.61 -4.28 11.38
C ASP A 112 -0.12 -5.50 11.93
N PHE A 113 -1.25 -5.29 12.61
CA PHE A 113 -2.09 -6.37 13.11
C PHE A 113 -3.52 -5.90 13.36
N MET A 114 -4.43 -6.85 13.51
CA MET A 114 -5.81 -6.60 13.92
C MET A 114 -6.10 -7.44 15.17
N PRO A 115 -6.45 -6.83 16.31
CA PRO A 115 -6.83 -7.61 17.49
C PRO A 115 -8.05 -8.47 17.19
N VAL A 116 -7.98 -9.76 17.57
CA VAL A 116 -9.16 -10.60 17.68
C VAL A 116 -9.92 -10.10 18.91
N GLY A 117 -11.05 -9.43 18.71
CA GLY A 117 -11.77 -8.81 19.81
C GLY A 117 -12.30 -9.84 20.81
N ILE A 118 -12.17 -9.55 22.10
CA ILE A 118 -13.08 -10.08 23.11
C ILE A 118 -14.31 -9.16 23.04
N ARG A 119 -15.50 -9.73 22.82
CA ARG A 119 -16.76 -8.98 22.91
C ARG A 119 -16.92 -8.46 24.35
N SER A 120 -16.53 -7.22 24.62
CA SER A 120 -16.95 -6.48 25.82
C SER A 120 -17.95 -5.41 25.41
N SER A 121 -19.01 -5.26 26.21
CA SER A 121 -20.15 -4.36 26.02
C SER A 121 -19.80 -2.91 25.66
N ASP A 122 -18.60 -2.44 25.99
CA ASP A 122 -18.32 -1.00 26.06
C ASP A 122 -17.25 -0.48 25.08
N CYS A 123 -16.62 -1.35 24.28
CA CYS A 123 -15.73 -0.89 23.21
C CYS A 123 -15.41 -2.00 22.21
N ILE A 124 -15.81 -1.78 20.96
CA ILE A 124 -15.35 -2.58 19.82
C ILE A 124 -13.90 -2.13 19.51
N ARG A 125 -12.91 -2.97 19.85
CA ARG A 125 -11.52 -2.85 19.39
C ARG A 125 -11.28 -3.67 18.11
N TYR A 126 -12.24 -3.69 17.17
CA TYR A 126 -12.05 -4.27 15.84
C TYR A 126 -11.39 -3.22 14.95
N GLY A 127 -10.07 -3.08 15.05
CA GLY A 127 -9.36 -2.03 14.31
C GLY A 127 -8.03 -2.52 13.76
N LEU A 128 -7.69 -2.03 12.57
CA LEU A 128 -6.33 -2.08 12.06
C LEU A 128 -5.42 -1.25 12.97
N ILE A 129 -4.39 -1.88 13.52
CA ILE A 129 -3.34 -1.22 14.30
C ILE A 129 -2.05 -1.26 13.49
N ARG A 130 -1.49 -0.07 13.25
CA ARG A 130 -0.18 0.10 12.59
C ARG A 130 0.75 0.86 13.53
N ARG A 131 1.79 0.19 14.04
CA ARG A 131 2.74 0.78 14.99
C ARG A 131 4.10 1.00 14.35
N VAL A 132 4.57 2.25 14.39
CA VAL A 132 5.90 2.63 13.89
C VAL A 132 6.92 2.63 15.02
N GLN A 133 8.11 2.08 14.78
CA GLN A 133 9.21 2.09 15.73
C GLN A 133 10.56 2.28 15.03
N ALA A 134 11.40 3.16 15.56
CA ALA A 134 12.83 3.17 15.28
C ALA A 134 13.52 2.16 16.22
N ILE A 135 14.24 1.20 15.65
CA ILE A 135 14.95 0.14 16.38
C ILE A 135 16.40 0.50 16.60
N ARG A 136 17.02 1.18 15.63
CA ARG A 136 18.40 1.70 15.73
C ARG A 136 18.51 3.00 14.96
N GLY A 137 19.18 3.99 15.55
CA GLY A 137 19.36 5.30 14.94
C GLY A 137 18.05 6.08 14.83
N THR A 138 18.06 7.10 13.98
CA THR A 138 16.90 7.98 13.76
C THR A 138 16.35 7.74 12.35
N MET A 139 15.05 7.56 12.24
CA MET A 139 14.37 7.38 10.95
C MET A 139 13.13 8.25 10.86
N ALA A 140 13.04 8.99 9.76
CA ALA A 140 11.84 9.73 9.39
C ALA A 140 10.93 8.85 8.52
N PHE A 141 9.65 8.85 8.85
CA PHE A 141 8.60 8.14 8.12
C PHE A 141 7.63 9.14 7.50
N ARG A 142 7.17 8.82 6.30
CA ARG A 142 6.01 9.46 5.67
C ARG A 142 4.79 8.59 5.91
N VAL A 143 3.69 9.25 6.22
CA VAL A 143 2.37 8.64 6.36
C VAL A 143 1.46 9.23 5.29
N GLU A 144 0.90 8.39 4.44
CA GLU A 144 -0.10 8.77 3.44
C GLU A 144 -1.34 7.89 3.65
N CYS A 145 -2.48 8.52 3.94
CA CYS A 145 -3.75 7.84 4.03
C CYS A 145 -4.68 8.42 2.98
N ARG A 146 -4.96 7.64 1.93
CA ARG A 146 -5.81 8.02 0.81
C ARG A 146 -6.89 6.96 0.63
N PRO A 147 -7.97 7.00 1.41
CA PRO A 147 -9.07 6.05 1.24
C PRO A 147 -9.73 6.22 -0.14
N ALA A 148 -10.30 5.13 -0.65
CA ALA A 148 -11.18 5.16 -1.81
C ALA A 148 -12.33 4.18 -1.56
N PHE A 149 -13.44 4.72 -1.07
CA PHE A 149 -14.56 3.93 -0.60
C PHE A 149 -15.30 3.24 -1.75
N ASP A 150 -15.85 2.07 -1.44
CA ASP A 150 -16.67 1.28 -2.36
C ASP A 150 -15.95 0.99 -3.68
N TYR A 151 -14.75 0.41 -3.59
CA TYR A 151 -13.89 0.10 -4.74
C TYR A 151 -13.54 1.35 -5.57
N GLY A 152 -13.47 2.51 -4.92
CA GLY A 152 -13.25 3.81 -5.56
C GLY A 152 -14.46 4.37 -6.31
N ARG A 153 -15.67 3.81 -6.11
CA ARG A 153 -16.91 4.31 -6.73
C ARG A 153 -17.54 5.47 -5.96
N GLN A 154 -17.28 5.57 -4.65
CA GLN A 154 -17.88 6.59 -3.81
C GLN A 154 -16.96 7.79 -3.61
N SER A 155 -17.48 8.98 -3.91
CA SER A 155 -16.82 10.26 -3.62
C SER A 155 -16.75 10.55 -2.12
N HIS A 156 -15.67 11.18 -1.67
CA HIS A 156 -15.50 11.64 -0.29
C HIS A 156 -14.64 12.91 -0.25
N GLN A 157 -14.60 13.56 0.92
CA GLN A 157 -13.74 14.71 1.16
C GLN A 157 -12.76 14.39 2.29
N LEU A 158 -11.50 14.79 2.11
CA LEU A 158 -10.48 14.74 3.15
C LEU A 158 -10.50 16.10 3.86
N THR A 159 -10.80 16.09 5.15
CA THR A 159 -10.73 17.26 6.04
C THR A 159 -9.39 17.37 6.72
#